data_AF-A0A1C4TGG1-F1
#
_entry.id   AF-A0A1C4TGG1-F1
#
_cell.length_a   1.000
_cell.length_b   1.000
_cell.length_c   1.000
_cell.angle_alpha   90.00
_cell.angle_beta   90.00
_cell.angle_gamma   90.00
#
_symmetry.space_group_name_H-M   'P 1'
#
loop_
_entity.id
_entity.type
_entity.pdbx_description
1 polymer ?
#
loop_
_entity_poly.entity_id
_entity_poly.type
_entity_poly.pdbx_seq_one_letter_code
_entity_poly.pdbx_strand_id
1 'polypeptide(L)'
;GYRIARKIVEAAGLDPKTWGVCPGCKGHGSIERYEGQRAEAAAWEPTDPPEGEGWQLWETVSEGSPISPVFASADGLAGWMSDPARGDRWVPGDVARKFVEEGWAPTGVMSAGHGFQSGVEAIGWNDKG
;
A
#
# COMPACT_ATOMS: atom_id res chain seq x y z
N GLY A 1 32.35 6.40 -3.71
CA GLY A 1 31.67 5.65 -2.63
C GLY A 1 32.14 4.21 -2.53
N TYR A 2 31.65 3.32 -3.40
CA TYR A 2 31.79 1.87 -3.28
C TYR A 2 33.23 1.31 -3.08
N ARG A 3 34.22 1.79 -3.83
CA ARG A 3 35.63 1.32 -3.67
C ARG A 3 36.28 1.71 -2.34
N ILE A 4 35.88 2.83 -1.75
CA ILE A 4 36.43 3.30 -0.46
C ILE A 4 35.82 2.47 0.67
N ALA A 5 34.50 2.27 0.65
CA ALA A 5 33.80 1.43 1.62
C ALA A 5 34.41 0.02 1.67
N ARG A 6 34.70 -0.60 0.52
CA ARG A 6 35.30 -1.94 0.45
C ARG A 6 36.67 -2.00 1.14
N LYS A 7 37.54 -1.03 0.87
CA LYS A 7 38.88 -0.98 1.48
C LYS A 7 38.85 -0.77 3.00
N ILE A 8 37.87 -0.01 3.50
CA ILE A 8 37.68 0.18 4.95
C ILE A 8 37.27 -1.14 5.61
N VAL A 9 36.33 -1.87 5.00
CA VAL A 9 35.88 -3.18 5.50
C VAL A 9 37.01 -4.21 5.48
N GLU A 10 37.77 -4.27 4.37
CA GLU A 10 38.97 -5.12 4.26
C GLU A 10 40.01 -4.76 5.34
N ALA A 11 40.28 -3.46 5.55
CA ALA A 11 41.23 -2.99 6.57
C ALA A 11 40.79 -3.30 8.01
N ALA A 12 39.48 -3.39 8.25
CA ALA A 12 38.91 -3.84 9.52
C ALA A 12 38.97 -5.36 9.74
N GLY A 13 39.54 -6.11 8.78
CA GLY A 13 39.62 -7.58 8.84
C GLY A 13 38.29 -8.29 8.57
N LEU A 14 37.34 -7.60 7.96
CA LEU A 14 36.00 -8.11 7.66
C LEU A 14 35.89 -8.43 6.17
N ASP A 15 35.12 -9.47 5.82
CA ASP A 15 34.89 -9.81 4.42
C ASP A 15 33.86 -8.86 3.80
N PRO A 16 34.22 -8.04 2.81
CA PRO A 16 33.29 -7.08 2.20
C PRO A 16 32.10 -7.72 1.47
N LYS A 17 32.16 -9.02 1.19
CA LYS A 17 31.04 -9.74 0.57
C LYS A 17 29.97 -10.16 1.56
N THR A 18 30.33 -10.31 2.83
CA THR A 18 29.43 -10.83 3.87
C THR A 18 29.21 -9.83 5.00
N TRP A 19 30.07 -8.83 5.13
CA TRP A 19 29.93 -7.76 6.10
C TRP A 19 28.63 -6.97 5.88
N GLY A 20 27.80 -6.89 6.92
CA GLY A 20 26.47 -6.27 6.88
C GLY A 20 25.33 -7.23 6.49
N VAL A 21 25.64 -8.48 6.14
CA VAL A 21 24.63 -9.51 5.87
C VAL A 21 24.31 -10.25 7.17
N CYS A 22 23.09 -10.09 7.67
CA CYS A 22 22.61 -10.83 8.84
C CYS A 22 22.58 -12.34 8.54
N PRO A 23 23.16 -13.23 9.37
CA PRO A 23 23.18 -14.67 9.10
C PRO A 23 21.80 -15.33 9.19
N GLY A 24 20.88 -14.75 9.96
CA GLY A 24 19.51 -15.24 10.09
C GLY A 24 18.66 -14.94 8.86
N CYS A 25 18.55 -13.66 8.49
CA CYS A 25 17.74 -13.25 7.34
C CYS A 25 18.51 -13.25 6.03
N LYS A 26 19.82 -13.52 6.03
CA LYS A 26 20.71 -13.52 4.86
C LYS A 26 20.62 -12.22 4.04
N GLY A 27 20.42 -11.09 4.72
CA GLY A 27 20.30 -9.77 4.10
C GLY A 27 18.89 -9.42 3.60
N HIS A 28 17.90 -10.28 3.81
CA HIS A 28 16.53 -10.02 3.37
C HIS A 28 15.75 -9.03 4.25
N GLY A 29 16.28 -8.63 5.40
CA GLY A 29 15.58 -7.72 6.33
C GLY A 29 14.37 -8.33 7.05
N SER A 30 14.04 -9.60 6.79
CA SER A 30 12.94 -10.34 7.42
C SER A 30 13.28 -11.81 7.61
N ILE A 31 12.76 -12.43 8.67
CA ILE A 31 12.80 -13.88 8.89
C ILE A 31 11.47 -14.46 8.43
N GLU A 32 11.50 -15.63 7.77
CA GLU A 32 10.28 -16.31 7.38
C GLU A 32 9.47 -16.72 8.61
N ARG A 33 8.16 -16.46 8.59
CA ARG A 33 7.23 -16.89 9.64
C ARG A 33 6.95 -18.39 9.56
N TYR A 34 7.03 -18.96 8.38
CA TYR A 34 6.86 -20.38 8.08
C TYR A 34 7.75 -20.76 6.89
N GLU A 35 8.14 -22.03 6.82
CA GLU A 35 8.99 -22.55 5.75
C GLU A 35 8.34 -22.31 4.38
N GLY A 36 9.07 -21.67 3.46
CA GLY A 36 8.59 -21.43 2.10
C GLY A 36 7.89 -20.08 1.89
N GLN A 37 7.63 -19.29 2.94
CA GLN A 37 6.95 -17.99 2.84
C GLN A 37 7.52 -17.08 1.75
N ARG A 38 8.85 -17.00 1.62
CA ARG A 38 9.48 -16.12 0.62
C ARG A 38 9.35 -16.66 -0.80
N ALA A 39 9.39 -17.98 -0.95
CA ALA A 39 9.19 -18.62 -2.25
C ALA A 39 7.73 -18.43 -2.71
N GLU A 40 6.77 -18.57 -1.80
CA GLU A 40 5.36 -18.27 -2.07
C GLU A 40 5.15 -16.79 -2.43
N ALA A 41 5.75 -15.87 -1.68
CA ALA A 41 5.66 -14.43 -2.00
C ALA A 41 6.30 -14.08 -3.35
N ALA A 42 7.39 -14.76 -3.73
CA ALA A 42 8.05 -14.55 -5.02
C ALA A 42 7.30 -15.22 -6.20
N ALA A 43 6.47 -16.23 -5.92
CA ALA A 43 5.65 -16.92 -6.90
C ALA A 43 4.21 -16.39 -6.98
N TRP A 44 3.85 -15.44 -6.10
CA TRP A 44 2.56 -14.77 -6.15
C TRP A 44 2.46 -13.91 -7.40
N GLU A 45 1.32 -14.00 -8.07
CA GLU A 45 0.99 -13.20 -9.24
C GLU A 45 -0.22 -12.31 -8.92
N PRO A 46 -0.20 -11.03 -9.33
CA PRO A 46 -1.31 -10.13 -9.13
C PRO A 46 -2.56 -10.61 -9.88
N THR A 47 -3.71 -10.40 -9.26
CA THR A 47 -5.01 -10.62 -9.89
C THR A 47 -5.67 -9.30 -10.16
N ASP A 48 -6.15 -9.10 -11.40
CA ASP A 48 -6.96 -7.95 -11.73
C ASP A 48 -8.31 -7.98 -10.99
N PRO A 49 -8.94 -6.81 -10.79
CA PRO A 49 -10.31 -6.74 -10.33
C PRO A 49 -11.22 -7.64 -11.19
N PRO A 50 -12.12 -8.43 -10.56
CA PRO A 50 -13.01 -9.31 -11.31
C PRO A 50 -13.93 -8.50 -12.20
N GLU A 51 -14.12 -8.95 -13.44
CA GLU A 51 -15.13 -8.41 -14.33
C GLU A 51 -16.54 -8.83 -13.86
N GLY A 52 -17.49 -7.89 -13.87
CA GLY A 52 -18.89 -8.21 -13.55
C GLY A 52 -19.66 -7.06 -12.91
N GLU A 53 -20.88 -7.36 -12.49
CA GLU A 53 -21.73 -6.43 -11.76
C GLU A 53 -21.31 -6.39 -10.28
N GLY A 54 -20.88 -5.22 -9.81
CA GLY A 54 -20.52 -5.03 -8.41
C GLY A 54 -19.60 -3.84 -8.19
N TRP A 55 -19.60 -3.33 -6.96
CA TRP A 55 -18.79 -2.22 -6.51
C TRP A 55 -17.82 -2.72 -5.45
N GLN A 56 -16.52 -2.51 -5.65
CA GLN A 56 -15.48 -2.94 -4.73
C GLN A 56 -14.32 -1.94 -4.73
N LEU A 57 -13.75 -1.68 -3.55
CA LEU A 57 -12.53 -0.88 -3.42
C LEU A 57 -11.31 -1.77 -3.64
N TRP A 58 -10.40 -1.30 -4.50
CA TRP A 58 -9.14 -1.96 -4.84
C TRP A 58 -7.96 -1.03 -4.60
N GLU A 59 -6.83 -1.58 -4.16
CA GLU A 59 -5.55 -0.90 -4.30
C GLU A 59 -4.96 -1.22 -5.68
N THR A 60 -4.43 -0.20 -6.36
CA THR A 60 -3.90 -0.31 -7.73
C THR A 60 -2.36 -0.28 -7.77
N VAL A 61 -1.72 -0.64 -6.66
CA VAL A 61 -0.27 -0.84 -6.58
C VAL A 61 0.11 -2.18 -7.22
N SER A 62 1.42 -2.45 -7.40
CA SER A 62 1.91 -3.70 -7.98
C SER A 62 1.41 -4.96 -7.26
N GLU A 63 1.19 -4.86 -5.96
CA GLU A 63 0.66 -5.90 -5.09
C GLU A 63 -0.88 -6.03 -5.15
N GLY A 64 -1.55 -5.17 -5.94
CA GLY A 64 -3.00 -5.00 -6.12
C GLY A 64 -3.92 -6.05 -5.51
N SER A 65 -4.78 -5.62 -4.58
CA SER A 65 -5.67 -6.50 -3.84
C SER A 65 -7.04 -5.85 -3.54
N PRO A 66 -8.09 -6.66 -3.33
CA PRO A 66 -9.37 -6.16 -2.89
C PRO A 66 -9.29 -5.66 -1.44
N ILE A 67 -9.73 -4.43 -1.21
CA ILE A 67 -9.78 -3.79 0.12
C ILE A 67 -11.14 -3.97 0.79
N SER A 68 -12.20 -4.06 -0.01
CA SER A 68 -13.58 -4.20 0.49
C SER A 68 -14.23 -5.52 0.02
N PRO A 69 -15.33 -5.95 0.66
CA PRO A 69 -16.29 -6.85 0.03
C PRO A 69 -16.86 -6.28 -1.27
N VAL A 70 -17.54 -7.12 -2.05
CA VAL A 70 -18.30 -6.69 -3.23
C VAL A 70 -19.68 -6.20 -2.79
N PHE A 71 -20.11 -5.04 -3.29
CA PHE A 71 -21.41 -4.44 -3.03
C PHE A 71 -22.25 -4.40 -4.29
N ALA A 72 -23.58 -4.51 -4.15
CA ALA A 72 -24.51 -4.42 -5.27
C ALA A 72 -24.67 -2.98 -5.81
N SER A 73 -24.24 -1.96 -5.06
CA SER A 73 -24.40 -0.56 -5.44
C SER A 73 -23.24 0.33 -4.95
N ALA A 74 -23.05 1.45 -5.65
CA ALA A 74 -22.12 2.51 -5.28
C ALA A 74 -22.41 3.05 -3.87
N ASP A 75 -23.69 3.25 -3.51
CA ASP A 75 -24.08 3.67 -2.17
C ASP A 75 -23.76 2.63 -1.10
N GLY A 76 -23.80 1.33 -1.44
CA GLY A 76 -23.38 0.26 -0.53
C GLY A 76 -21.89 0.34 -0.21
N LEU A 77 -21.07 0.56 -1.25
CA LEU A 77 -19.63 0.78 -1.08
C LEU A 77 -19.34 2.07 -0.30
N ALA A 78 -19.99 3.19 -0.65
CA ALA A 78 -19.82 4.47 0.04
C ALA A 78 -20.24 4.37 1.52
N GLY A 79 -21.35 3.68 1.80
CA GLY A 79 -21.81 3.38 3.16
C GLY A 79 -20.75 2.63 3.97
N TRP A 80 -20.17 1.57 3.40
CA TRP A 80 -19.09 0.82 4.04
C TRP A 80 -17.82 1.66 4.25
N MET A 81 -17.44 2.49 3.28
CA MET A 81 -16.28 3.39 3.41
C MET A 81 -16.48 4.44 4.51
N SER A 82 -17.74 4.78 4.81
CA SER A 82 -18.10 5.78 5.81
C SER A 82 -18.36 5.25 7.21
N ASP A 83 -18.25 3.94 7.42
CA ASP A 83 -18.44 3.33 8.72
C ASP A 83 -17.21 3.55 9.63
N PRO A 84 -17.33 4.32 10.73
CA PRO A 84 -16.22 4.54 11.66
C PRO A 84 -15.77 3.26 12.37
N ALA A 85 -16.59 2.21 12.41
CA ALA A 85 -16.20 0.91 12.97
C ALA A 85 -15.11 0.20 12.15
N ARG A 86 -14.83 0.65 10.92
CA ARG A 86 -13.80 0.10 10.04
C ARG A 86 -12.37 0.43 10.47
N GLY A 87 -12.20 1.39 11.38
CA GLY A 87 -10.89 1.86 11.82
C GLY A 87 -10.45 3.11 11.08
N ASP A 88 -9.15 3.40 11.11
CA ASP A 88 -8.54 4.70 10.78
C ASP A 88 -8.72 5.23 9.35
N ARG A 89 -9.16 4.39 8.41
CA ARG A 89 -9.33 4.79 7.00
C ARG A 89 -10.76 5.21 6.62
N TRP A 90 -11.70 5.25 7.57
CA TRP A 90 -13.06 5.71 7.29
C TRP A 90 -13.06 7.20 6.88
N VAL A 91 -14.00 7.58 6.01
CA VAL A 91 -14.21 8.98 5.59
C VAL A 91 -15.69 9.35 5.68
N PRO A 92 -16.05 10.63 5.88
CA PRO A 92 -17.45 11.05 5.85
C PRO A 92 -18.21 10.58 4.60
N GLY A 93 -19.52 10.34 4.73
CA GLY A 93 -20.32 9.72 3.67
C GLY A 93 -20.40 10.52 2.35
N ASP A 94 -20.30 11.84 2.41
CA ASP A 94 -20.17 12.73 1.25
C ASP A 94 -18.82 12.56 0.55
N VAL A 95 -17.72 12.48 1.31
CA VAL A 95 -16.37 12.18 0.79
C VAL A 95 -16.33 10.80 0.15
N ALA A 96 -16.90 9.79 0.81
CA ALA A 96 -16.99 8.43 0.28
C ALA A 96 -17.74 8.38 -1.05
N ARG A 97 -18.92 9.03 -1.12
CA ARG A 97 -19.72 9.06 -2.35
C ARG A 97 -18.97 9.73 -3.49
N LYS A 98 -18.34 10.89 -3.24
CA LYS A 98 -17.55 11.59 -4.25
C LYS A 98 -16.40 10.73 -4.77
N PHE A 99 -15.68 10.06 -3.88
CA PHE A 99 -14.62 9.15 -4.31
C PHE A 99 -15.15 7.98 -5.15
N VAL A 100 -16.28 7.36 -4.77
CA VAL A 100 -16.88 6.27 -5.54
C VAL A 100 -17.32 6.76 -6.93
N GLU A 101 -17.79 8.00 -7.05
CA GLU A 101 -18.12 8.63 -8.32
C GLU A 101 -16.88 8.91 -9.20
N GLU A 102 -15.78 9.41 -8.61
CA GLU A 102 -14.50 9.62 -9.31
C GLU A 102 -13.83 8.30 -9.73
N GLY A 103 -14.07 7.22 -8.98
CA GLY A 103 -13.62 5.86 -9.31
C GLY A 103 -12.14 5.58 -9.02
N TRP A 104 -11.32 6.59 -8.70
CA TRP A 104 -9.91 6.41 -8.35
C TRP A 104 -9.34 7.56 -7.53
N ALA A 105 -8.34 7.25 -6.69
CA ALA A 105 -7.56 8.23 -5.94
C ALA A 105 -6.10 7.78 -5.76
N PRO A 106 -5.12 8.71 -5.69
CA PRO A 106 -3.76 8.37 -5.31
C PRO A 106 -3.67 7.98 -3.82
N THR A 107 -2.58 7.33 -3.41
CA THR A 107 -2.37 6.94 -2.01
C THR A 107 -2.35 8.13 -1.06
N GLY A 108 -1.79 9.26 -1.49
CA GLY A 108 -1.73 10.47 -0.69
C GLY A 108 -1.39 11.70 -1.53
N VAL A 109 -1.84 12.85 -1.06
CA VAL A 109 -1.63 14.15 -1.67
C VAL A 109 -0.99 15.07 -0.64
N MET A 110 0.09 15.75 -1.02
CA MET A 110 0.72 16.80 -0.23
C MET A 110 0.40 18.15 -0.88
N SER A 111 -0.26 19.05 -0.17
CA SER A 111 -0.57 20.40 -0.66
C SER A 111 -0.24 21.47 0.39
N ALA A 112 0.06 22.69 -0.07
CA ALA A 112 0.41 23.80 0.82
C ALA A 112 -0.77 24.23 1.73
N GLY A 113 -2.02 24.06 1.27
CA GLY A 113 -3.22 24.47 2.00
C GLY A 113 -3.73 23.44 3.01
N HIS A 114 -3.44 22.15 2.81
CA HIS A 114 -4.03 21.07 3.60
C HIS A 114 -3.01 20.06 4.16
N GLY A 115 -1.72 20.25 3.89
CA GLY A 115 -0.68 19.32 4.33
C GLY A 115 -0.77 17.97 3.61
N PHE A 116 -0.41 16.90 4.32
CA PHE A 116 -0.53 15.53 3.81
C PHE A 116 -1.92 14.97 4.12
N GLN A 117 -2.57 14.43 3.11
CA GLN A 117 -3.88 13.77 3.20
C GLN A 117 -3.85 12.47 2.40
N SER A 118 -4.78 11.56 2.69
CA SER A 118 -5.06 10.48 1.73
C SER A 118 -5.65 11.05 0.44
N GLY A 119 -5.50 10.35 -0.69
CA GLY A 119 -6.11 10.82 -1.93
C GLY A 119 -7.64 10.81 -1.91
N VAL A 120 -8.25 9.91 -1.12
CA VAL A 120 -9.71 9.87 -0.93
C VAL A 120 -10.19 11.16 -0.25
N GLU A 121 -9.51 11.61 0.80
CA GLU A 121 -9.81 12.89 1.46
C GLU A 121 -9.55 14.08 0.53
N ALA A 122 -8.47 14.04 -0.25
CA ALA A 122 -8.14 15.11 -1.19
C ALA A 122 -9.24 15.31 -2.25
N ILE A 123 -9.80 14.23 -2.79
CA ILE A 123 -10.95 14.28 -3.71
C ILE A 123 -12.17 14.92 -3.04
N GLY A 124 -12.46 14.48 -1.82
CA GLY A 124 -13.57 15.00 -1.02
C GLY A 124 -13.50 16.50 -0.78
N TRP A 125 -12.31 17.06 -0.56
CA TRP A 125 -12.14 18.45 -0.12
C TRP A 125 -11.87 19.45 -1.26
N ASN A 126 -11.72 18.98 -2.51
CA ASN A 126 -11.43 19.82 -3.67
C ASN A 126 -12.54 20.85 -4.06
N ASP A 127 -13.67 20.92 -3.35
CA ASP A 127 -14.75 21.88 -3.61
C ASP A 127 -14.77 23.10 -2.67
N LYS A 128 -13.72 23.31 -1.86
CA LYS A 128 -13.58 24.53 -1.02
C LYS A 128 -12.58 25.56 -1.57
N GLY A 129 -12.39 25.57 -2.89
CA GLY A 129 -11.63 26.61 -3.61
C GLY A 129 -12.49 27.81 -3.98
#